data_AF-A0A848VV53-F1
#
_entry.id   AF-A0A848VV53-F1
#
_cell.length_a   1.000
_cell.length_b   1.000
_cell.length_c   1.000
_cell.angle_alpha   90.00
_cell.angle_beta   90.00
_cell.angle_gamma   90.00
#
_symmetry.space_group_name_H-M   'P 1'
#
loop_
_entity.id
_entity.type
_entity.pdbx_description
1 polymer ?
#
loop_
_entity_poly.entity_id
_entity_poly.type
_entity_poly.pdbx_seq_one_letter_code
_entity_poly.pdbx_strand_id
1 'polypeptide(L)'
;MGLISVIIAAIGGFAFGSVWYMSLAKHWVAAANIEVDENGRPVGQSAVPFIMAGIAMVLVAGMMRHTFAMAGIDTLGEGLVGGFGIGLFFISPWIMINNAYGGRPFKLTLIDGGYATFGCAIMGAILGLF
;
A
#
# COMPACT_ATOMS: atom_id res chain seq x y z
N MET A 1 -9.99 -11.89 -15.07
CA MET A 1 -10.20 -11.20 -13.77
C MET A 1 -11.39 -11.70 -12.90
N GLY A 2 -11.27 -12.84 -12.19
CA GLY A 2 -12.32 -13.33 -11.26
C GLY A 2 -12.19 -12.81 -9.81
N LEU A 3 -13.10 -13.19 -8.90
CA LEU A 3 -13.02 -12.81 -7.47
C LEU A 3 -11.71 -13.32 -6.82
N ILE A 4 -11.18 -14.44 -7.30
CA ILE A 4 -9.93 -15.03 -6.83
C ILE A 4 -8.73 -14.10 -7.10
N SER A 5 -8.69 -13.42 -8.25
CA SER A 5 -7.56 -12.53 -8.57
C SER A 5 -7.51 -11.32 -7.64
N VAL A 6 -8.68 -10.85 -7.17
CA VAL A 6 -8.79 -9.77 -6.17
C VAL A 6 -8.17 -10.20 -4.84
N ILE A 7 -8.47 -11.40 -4.37
CA ILE A 7 -7.91 -11.92 -3.12
C ILE A 7 -6.39 -12.13 -3.23
N ILE A 8 -5.91 -12.69 -4.33
CA ILE A 8 -4.46 -12.89 -4.55
C ILE A 8 -3.74 -11.54 -4.62
N ALA A 9 -4.29 -10.56 -5.32
CA ALA A 9 -3.74 -9.21 -5.38
C ALA A 9 -3.70 -8.57 -3.98
N ALA A 10 -4.78 -8.67 -3.20
CA ALA A 10 -4.84 -8.14 -1.85
C ALA A 10 -3.79 -8.78 -0.92
N ILE A 11 -3.59 -10.11 -1.01
CA ILE A 11 -2.51 -10.80 -0.28
C ILE A 11 -1.14 -10.28 -0.72
N GLY A 12 -0.92 -10.08 -2.02
CA GLY A 12 0.31 -9.51 -2.55
C GLY A 12 0.60 -8.11 -2.01
N GLY A 13 -0.41 -7.23 -1.99
CA GLY A 13 -0.31 -5.89 -1.42
C GLY A 13 -0.03 -5.91 0.08
N PHE A 14 -0.71 -6.78 0.83
CA PHE A 14 -0.51 -6.91 2.28
C PHE A 14 0.89 -7.46 2.65
N ALA A 15 1.33 -8.50 1.94
CA ALA A 15 2.66 -9.09 2.13
C ALA A 15 3.75 -8.06 1.79
N PHE A 16 3.59 -7.33 0.68
CA PHE A 16 4.49 -6.25 0.32
C PHE A 16 4.53 -5.16 1.38
N GLY A 17 3.38 -4.70 1.88
CA GLY A 17 3.33 -3.72 2.96
C GLY A 17 4.09 -4.16 4.20
N SER A 18 3.92 -5.43 4.57
CA SER A 18 4.63 -6.00 5.72
C SER A 18 6.14 -5.94 5.53
N VAL A 19 6.65 -6.38 4.36
CA VAL A 19 8.07 -6.33 4.02
C VAL A 19 8.58 -4.88 3.94
N TRP A 20 7.82 -3.98 3.33
CA TRP A 20 8.17 -2.57 3.16
C TRP A 20 8.39 -1.89 4.51
N TYR A 21 7.40 -1.95 5.40
CA TYR A 21 7.49 -1.32 6.72
C TYR A 21 8.49 -2.00 7.65
N MET A 22 8.68 -3.33 7.53
CA MET A 22 9.76 -4.02 8.27
C MET A 22 11.14 -3.57 7.80
N SER A 23 11.36 -3.45 6.49
CA SER A 23 12.65 -3.03 5.91
C SER A 23 13.00 -1.57 6.24
N LEU A 24 11.98 -0.71 6.35
CA LEU A 24 12.13 0.71 6.67
C LEU A 24 11.81 1.03 8.13
N ALA A 25 11.70 0.03 9.00
CA ALA A 25 11.15 0.17 10.35
C ALA A 25 11.79 1.32 11.14
N LYS A 26 13.13 1.39 11.19
CA LYS A 26 13.85 2.45 11.90
C LYS A 26 13.50 3.85 11.40
N HIS A 27 13.38 4.01 10.07
CA HIS A 27 13.06 5.28 9.44
C HIS A 27 11.60 5.66 9.62
N TRP A 28 10.71 4.67 9.51
CA TRP A 28 9.27 4.84 9.69
C TRP A 28 8.94 5.20 11.13
N VAL A 29 9.45 4.46 12.12
CA VAL A 29 9.24 4.72 13.56
C VAL A 29 9.68 6.12 13.94
N ALA A 30 10.88 6.53 13.50
CA ALA A 30 11.39 7.88 13.76
C ALA A 30 10.53 8.96 13.09
N ALA A 31 10.11 8.76 11.84
CA ALA A 31 9.31 9.74 11.11
C ALA A 31 7.85 9.83 11.59
N ALA A 32 7.29 8.70 12.04
CA ALA A 32 5.94 8.60 12.59
C ALA A 32 5.89 9.01 14.08
N ASN A 33 7.04 9.27 14.69
CA ASN A 33 7.17 9.60 16.11
C ASN A 33 6.49 8.54 17.01
N ILE A 34 6.73 7.27 16.70
CA ILE A 34 6.19 6.13 17.44
C ILE A 34 7.09 5.85 18.64
N GLU A 35 6.49 5.71 19.81
CA GLU A 35 7.19 5.34 21.04
C GLU A 35 7.70 3.90 20.95
N VAL A 36 8.92 3.67 21.43
CA VAL A 36 9.59 2.37 21.39
C VAL A 36 10.07 1.93 22.76
N ASP A 37 10.14 0.61 22.97
CA ASP A 37 10.73 0.00 24.15
C ASP A 37 12.27 -0.01 24.11
N GLU A 38 12.91 -0.55 25.15
CA GLU A 38 14.37 -0.68 25.26
C GLU A 38 15.01 -1.49 24.12
N ASN A 39 14.22 -2.31 23.42
CA ASN A 39 14.65 -3.12 22.28
C ASN A 39 14.35 -2.45 20.93
N GLY A 40 13.87 -1.20 20.94
CA GLY A 40 13.52 -0.43 19.74
C GLY A 40 12.22 -0.89 19.07
N ARG A 41 11.36 -1.63 19.76
CA ARG A 41 10.07 -2.10 19.22
C ARG A 41 8.96 -1.14 19.59
N PRO A 42 8.01 -0.86 18.68
CA PRO A 42 6.83 -0.07 19.00
C PRO A 42 6.09 -0.61 20.23
N VAL A 43 5.81 0.28 21.19
CA VAL A 43 4.97 -0.05 22.35
C VAL A 43 3.49 -0.04 21.97
N GLY A 44 2.66 -0.80 22.70
CA GLY A 44 1.20 -0.78 22.49
C GLY A 44 0.73 -1.49 21.21
N GLN A 45 1.37 -2.59 20.83
CA GLN A 45 1.02 -3.34 19.62
C GLN A 45 -0.43 -3.85 19.69
N SER A 46 -1.20 -3.53 18.65
CA SER A 46 -2.60 -3.95 18.48
C SER A 46 -2.76 -4.68 17.15
N ALA A 47 -3.64 -5.68 17.11
CA ALA A 47 -4.00 -6.37 15.87
C ALA A 47 -4.89 -5.52 14.95
N VAL A 48 -5.50 -4.45 15.48
CA VAL A 48 -6.50 -3.65 14.75
C VAL A 48 -5.95 -3.04 13.45
N PRO A 49 -4.76 -2.40 13.41
CA PRO A 49 -4.18 -1.89 12.17
C PRO A 49 -3.97 -2.97 11.09
N PHE A 50 -3.60 -4.20 11.48
CA PHE A 50 -3.41 -5.31 10.54
C PHE A 50 -4.74 -5.76 9.94
N ILE A 51 -5.80 -5.83 10.74
CA ILE A 51 -7.15 -6.17 10.24
C ILE A 51 -7.64 -5.09 9.29
N MET A 52 -7.48 -3.81 9.66
CA MET A 52 -7.85 -2.68 8.80
C MET A 52 -7.08 -2.70 7.48
N ALA A 53 -5.77 -2.98 7.53
CA ALA A 53 -4.94 -3.10 6.33
C ALA A 53 -5.42 -4.26 5.43
N GLY A 54 -5.74 -5.42 6.00
CA GLY A 54 -6.28 -6.56 5.24
C GLY A 54 -7.58 -6.21 4.51
N ILE A 55 -8.52 -5.56 5.20
CA ILE A 55 -9.78 -5.09 4.60
C ILE A 55 -9.49 -4.06 3.51
N ALA A 56 -8.62 -3.08 3.78
CA ALA A 56 -8.26 -2.04 2.82
C ALA A 56 -7.63 -2.62 1.55
N MET A 57 -6.74 -3.62 1.66
CA MET A 57 -6.12 -4.27 0.50
C MET A 57 -7.15 -4.96 -0.40
N VAL A 58 -8.17 -5.60 0.17
CA VAL A 58 -9.26 -6.21 -0.61
C VAL A 58 -10.08 -5.15 -1.34
N LEU A 59 -10.42 -4.04 -0.67
CA LEU A 59 -11.17 -2.95 -1.28
C LEU A 59 -10.40 -2.28 -2.43
N VAL A 60 -9.11 -1.99 -2.22
CA VAL A 60 -8.23 -1.43 -3.25
C VAL A 60 -8.09 -2.40 -4.42
N ALA A 61 -7.80 -3.68 -4.17
CA ALA A 61 -7.72 -4.71 -5.22
C ALA A 61 -9.00 -4.81 -6.03
N GLY A 62 -10.15 -4.79 -5.36
CA GLY A 62 -11.46 -4.89 -5.99
C GLY A 62 -11.74 -3.70 -6.91
N MET A 63 -11.47 -2.49 -6.44
CA MET A 63 -11.67 -1.27 -7.24
C MET A 63 -10.67 -1.18 -8.40
N MET A 64 -9.42 -1.57 -8.18
CA MET A 64 -8.41 -1.67 -9.25
C MET A 64 -8.87 -2.66 -10.33
N ARG A 65 -9.31 -3.86 -9.95
CA ARG A 65 -9.84 -4.86 -10.88
C ARG A 65 -11.04 -4.35 -11.66
N HIS A 66 -11.95 -3.62 -11.02
CA HIS A 66 -13.09 -3.00 -11.70
C HIS A 66 -12.63 -1.95 -12.72
N THR A 67 -11.71 -1.08 -12.31
CA THR A 67 -11.15 -0.02 -13.16
C THR A 67 -10.41 -0.60 -14.36
N PHE A 68 -9.55 -1.60 -14.15
CA PHE A 68 -8.78 -2.25 -15.21
C PHE A 68 -9.68 -2.95 -16.22
N ALA A 69 -10.74 -3.63 -15.76
CA ALA A 69 -11.71 -4.25 -16.65
C ALA A 69 -12.46 -3.22 -17.52
N MET A 70 -12.80 -2.05 -16.98
CA MET A 70 -13.42 -0.97 -17.77
C MET A 70 -12.44 -0.30 -18.74
N ALA A 71 -11.17 -0.21 -18.37
CA ALA A 71 -10.12 0.39 -19.18
C ALA A 71 -9.51 -0.56 -20.22
N GLY A 72 -9.91 -1.84 -20.24
CA GLY A 72 -9.32 -2.85 -21.13
C GLY A 72 -7.88 -3.23 -20.77
N ILE A 73 -7.49 -3.08 -19.51
CA ILE A 73 -6.16 -3.48 -19.01
C ILE A 73 -6.21 -4.97 -18.67
N ASP A 74 -5.55 -5.80 -19.48
CA ASP A 74 -5.57 -7.26 -19.37
C ASP A 74 -4.19 -7.92 -19.45
N THR A 75 -3.12 -7.13 -19.53
CA THR A 75 -1.74 -7.63 -19.53
C THR A 75 -0.99 -7.29 -18.23
N LEU A 76 0.04 -8.09 -17.90
CA LEU A 76 0.91 -7.84 -16.74
C LEU A 76 1.55 -6.44 -16.79
N GLY A 77 2.02 -6.03 -17.97
CA GLY A 77 2.71 -4.75 -18.14
C GLY A 77 1.77 -3.55 -17.91
N GLU A 78 0.58 -3.59 -18.51
CA GLU A 78 -0.43 -2.56 -18.32
C GLU A 78 -0.96 -2.55 -16.88
N GLY A 79 -1.16 -3.72 -16.28
CA GLY A 79 -1.57 -3.84 -14.88
C GLY A 79 -0.55 -3.24 -13.92
N LEU A 80 0.74 -3.51 -14.14
CA LEU A 80 1.84 -2.95 -13.36
C LEU A 80 1.88 -1.42 -13.48
N VAL A 81 1.84 -0.89 -14.71
CA VAL A 81 1.89 0.55 -14.98
C VAL A 81 0.63 1.26 -14.45
N GLY A 82 -0.54 0.67 -14.67
CA GLY A 82 -1.81 1.19 -14.16
C GLY A 82 -1.84 1.21 -12.64
N GLY A 83 -1.38 0.13 -11.99
CA GLY A 83 -1.29 0.05 -10.54
C GLY A 83 -0.29 1.05 -9.97
N PHE A 84 0.89 1.17 -10.59
CA PHE A 84 1.88 2.17 -10.24
C PHE A 84 1.30 3.59 -10.35
N GLY A 85 0.57 3.88 -11.43
CA GLY A 85 -0.09 5.17 -11.64
C GLY A 85 -1.14 5.49 -10.58
N ILE A 86 -1.98 4.53 -10.19
CA ILE A 86 -2.95 4.69 -9.11
C ILE A 86 -2.24 5.01 -7.79
N GLY A 87 -1.23 4.23 -7.42
CA GLY A 87 -0.52 4.46 -6.17
C GLY A 87 0.26 5.77 -6.15
N LEU A 88 0.96 6.11 -7.24
CA LEU A 88 1.79 7.30 -7.33
C LEU A 88 1.00 8.59 -7.49
N PHE A 89 -0.02 8.60 -8.36
CA PHE A 89 -0.70 9.83 -8.75
C PHE A 89 -2.05 10.02 -8.06
N PHE A 90 -2.69 8.97 -7.55
CA PHE A 90 -3.92 9.12 -6.78
C PHE A 90 -3.67 9.00 -5.28
N ILE A 91 -3.03 7.94 -4.81
CA ILE A 91 -2.95 7.69 -3.36
C ILE A 91 -1.84 8.53 -2.69
N SER A 92 -0.64 8.56 -3.27
CA SER A 92 0.51 9.26 -2.66
C SER A 92 0.28 10.77 -2.43
N PRO A 93 -0.39 11.53 -3.33
CA PRO A 93 -0.71 12.93 -3.06
C PRO A 93 -1.67 13.13 -1.88
N TRP A 94 -2.67 12.25 -1.71
CA TRP A 94 -3.54 12.28 -0.53
C TRP A 94 -2.77 11.99 0.76
N ILE A 95 -1.86 11.02 0.73
CA ILE A 95 -0.95 10.73 1.86
C ILE A 95 -0.10 11.97 2.17
N MET A 96 0.48 12.61 1.16
CA MET A 96 1.27 13.83 1.33
C MET A 96 0.47 14.92 2.01
N ILE A 97 -0.76 15.17 1.55
CA ILE A 97 -1.66 16.18 2.12
C ILE A 97 -1.97 15.86 3.58
N ASN A 98 -2.36 14.62 3.87
CA ASN A 98 -2.72 14.19 5.23
C ASN A 98 -1.53 14.28 6.20
N ASN A 99 -0.34 13.88 5.75
CA ASN A 99 0.88 14.00 6.54
C ASN A 99 1.27 15.47 6.75
N ALA A 100 1.17 16.31 5.72
CA ALA A 100 1.51 17.73 5.81
C ALA A 100 0.58 18.47 6.79
N TYR A 101 -0.73 18.28 6.69
CA TYR A 101 -1.69 18.86 7.65
C TYR A 101 -1.51 18.31 9.07
N GLY A 102 -1.08 17.06 9.20
CA GLY A 102 -0.71 16.45 10.47
C GLY A 102 0.65 16.88 11.04
N GLY A 103 1.36 17.83 10.40
CA GLY A 103 2.68 18.29 10.81
C GLY A 103 3.76 17.21 10.76
N ARG A 104 3.55 16.14 9.99
CA ARG A 104 4.47 15.02 9.87
C ARG A 104 5.64 15.38 8.94
N PRO A 105 6.85 14.87 9.18
CA PRO A 105 7.99 15.14 8.32
C PRO A 105 7.75 14.57 6.91
N PHE A 106 8.23 15.27 5.88
CA PHE A 106 8.09 14.82 4.48
C PHE A 106 8.67 13.42 4.23
N LYS A 107 9.63 12.99 5.04
CA LYS A 107 10.16 11.61 5.01
C LYS A 107 9.07 10.55 5.24
N LEU A 108 8.06 10.82 6.07
CA LEU A 108 6.94 9.90 6.28
C LEU A 108 6.09 9.78 5.00
N THR A 109 5.84 10.89 4.32
CA THR A 109 5.19 10.90 3.00
C THR A 109 5.92 10.05 1.98
N LEU A 110 7.25 10.10 1.93
CA LEU A 110 8.03 9.25 1.01
C LEU A 110 7.90 7.76 1.34
N ILE A 111 7.87 7.41 2.63
CA ILE A 111 7.73 6.01 3.07
C ILE A 111 6.33 5.48 2.75
N ASP A 112 5.30 6.21 3.16
CA ASP A 112 3.90 5.79 3.02
C ASP A 112 3.42 5.90 1.56
N GLY A 113 3.84 6.94 0.84
CA GLY A 113 3.58 7.09 -0.59
C GLY A 113 4.32 6.05 -1.42
N GLY A 114 5.57 5.72 -1.06
CA GLY A 114 6.31 4.62 -1.68
C GLY A 114 5.58 3.27 -1.50
N TYR A 115 5.11 2.98 -0.29
CA TYR A 115 4.27 1.81 -0.02
C TYR A 115 3.03 1.80 -0.93
N ALA A 116 2.26 2.89 -0.98
CA ALA A 116 1.06 2.96 -1.81
C ALA A 116 1.37 2.77 -3.30
N THR A 117 2.46 3.36 -3.78
CA THR A 117 2.92 3.29 -5.18
C THR A 117 3.28 1.87 -5.59
N PHE A 118 4.25 1.27 -4.88
CA PHE A 118 4.74 -0.06 -5.24
C PHE A 118 3.78 -1.17 -4.85
N GLY A 119 3.02 -1.00 -3.76
CA GLY A 119 1.95 -1.91 -3.37
C GLY A 119 0.88 -2.00 -4.45
N CYS A 120 0.39 -0.85 -4.95
CA CYS A 120 -0.55 -0.84 -6.07
C CYS A 120 0.07 -1.39 -7.35
N ALA A 121 1.34 -1.11 -7.65
CA ALA A 121 2.02 -1.69 -8.82
C ALA A 121 2.04 -3.23 -8.78
N ILE A 122 2.35 -3.82 -7.62
CA ILE A 122 2.35 -5.27 -7.42
C ILE A 122 0.93 -5.84 -7.55
N MET A 123 -0.05 -5.22 -6.89
CA MET A 123 -1.44 -5.62 -6.99
C MET A 123 -1.93 -5.56 -8.43
N GLY A 124 -1.57 -4.51 -9.15
CA GLY A 124 -1.93 -4.32 -10.55
C GLY A 124 -1.28 -5.34 -11.47
N ALA A 125 0.00 -5.66 -11.27
CA ALA A 125 0.70 -6.72 -12.00
C ALA A 125 0.04 -8.09 -11.77
N ILE A 126 -0.32 -8.40 -10.51
CA ILE A 126 -1.04 -9.63 -10.16
C ILE A 126 -2.39 -9.67 -10.87
N LEU A 127 -3.14 -8.58 -10.84
CA LEU A 127 -4.42 -8.51 -11.54
C LEU A 127 -4.22 -8.77 -13.03
N GLY A 128 -3.29 -8.08 -13.69
CA GLY A 128 -2.97 -8.23 -15.12
C GLY A 128 -2.52 -9.63 -15.58
N LEU A 129 -2.41 -10.61 -14.67
CA LEU A 129 -2.17 -12.02 -15.00
C LEU A 129 -3.46 -12.84 -15.21
N PHE A 130 -4.67 -12.29 -15.00
CA PHE A 130 -5.93 -13.05 -14.94
C PHE A 130 -7.06 -12.58 -15.87
#